data_AF-D3FTJ0-F1
#
_entry.id   AF-D3FTJ0-F1
#
_cell.length_a   1.000
_cell.length_b   1.000
_cell.length_c   1.000
_cell.angle_alpha   90.00
_cell.angle_beta   90.00
_cell.angle_gamma   90.00
#
_symmetry.space_group_name_H-M   'P 1'
#
loop_
_entity.id
_entity.type
_entity.pdbx_description
1 polymer ?
#
loop_
_entity_poly.entity_id
_entity_poly.type
_entity_poly.pdbx_seq_one_letter_code
_entity_poly.pdbx_strand_id
1 'polypeptide(L)'
;MSMSNIPPINPIEGLDREQVALLLLASIAFEELSLAHIMNAEGEKLQYALGTLFDDQEPIVTDLEGLLAVNRSVERTLRTVIKKEMLLQFKLEDIIDSGLLDVEPPEVACACQINIEPDSSFSFDGGTITIVEATFCNCETGESEFEATFTVSESETTATLVPGTVQVNCETGLPVVSFEVDVEGGVLPEGPYTLTIIFNEETGEFTFVSPGFDPIPVTGIDFEIIPCLPNGNGNGAG
;
A
#
# COMPACT_ATOMS: atom_id res chain seq x y z
N MET A 1 -24.37 17.36 -42.08
CA MET A 1 -23.28 16.39 -41.95
C MET A 1 -23.62 15.49 -40.78
N SER A 2 -23.94 14.22 -41.02
CA SER A 2 -24.18 13.24 -39.96
C SER A 2 -22.83 12.83 -39.38
N MET A 3 -22.63 13.04 -38.07
CA MET A 3 -21.53 12.41 -37.34
C MET A 3 -21.58 10.89 -37.57
N SER A 4 -20.42 10.27 -37.73
CA SER A 4 -20.27 8.81 -37.66
C SER A 4 -20.74 8.32 -36.28
N ASN A 5 -21.62 7.33 -36.27
CA ASN A 5 -22.06 6.64 -35.07
C ASN A 5 -20.92 5.73 -34.60
N ILE A 6 -20.03 6.26 -33.76
CA ILE A 6 -18.98 5.47 -33.11
C ILE A 6 -19.71 4.52 -32.14
N PRO A 7 -19.62 3.19 -32.30
CA PRO A 7 -20.23 2.27 -31.35
C PRO A 7 -19.69 2.58 -29.93
N PRO A 8 -20.51 2.43 -28.88
CA PRO A 8 -20.06 2.66 -27.52
C PRO A 8 -18.82 1.80 -27.29
N ILE A 9 -17.71 2.45 -26.94
CA ILE A 9 -16.52 1.77 -26.48
C ILE A 9 -16.94 1.18 -25.14
N ASN A 10 -17.30 -0.10 -25.12
CA ASN A 10 -17.52 -0.79 -23.86
C ASN A 10 -16.22 -0.61 -23.05
N PRO A 11 -16.28 -0.12 -21.80
CA PRO A 11 -15.14 -0.24 -20.91
C PRO A 11 -14.73 -1.72 -20.94
N ILE A 12 -13.44 -1.97 -21.15
CA ILE A 12 -12.91 -3.33 -21.13
C ILE A 12 -13.26 -3.87 -19.74
N GLU A 13 -14.26 -4.76 -19.67
CA GLU A 13 -14.74 -5.27 -18.40
C GLU A 13 -13.56 -5.92 -17.65
N GLY A 14 -13.31 -5.46 -16.42
CA GLY A 14 -12.28 -6.02 -15.55
C GLY A 14 -10.91 -5.35 -15.57
N LEU A 15 -10.73 -4.17 -16.21
CA LEU A 15 -9.51 -3.38 -16.02
C LEU A 15 -9.60 -2.54 -14.73
N ASP A 16 -8.68 -2.79 -13.81
CA ASP A 16 -8.47 -1.95 -12.62
C ASP A 16 -7.53 -0.77 -12.92
N ARG A 17 -7.57 0.28 -12.08
CA ARG A 17 -6.73 1.49 -12.21
C ARG A 17 -5.25 1.15 -12.33
N GLU A 18 -4.76 0.23 -11.50
CA GLU A 18 -3.37 -0.23 -11.55
C GLU A 18 -3.05 -0.91 -12.90
N GLN A 19 -3.97 -1.73 -13.40
CA GLN A 19 -3.80 -2.41 -14.68
C GLN A 19 -3.78 -1.42 -15.85
N VAL A 20 -4.59 -0.37 -15.81
CA VAL A 20 -4.53 0.73 -16.78
C VAL A 20 -3.17 1.40 -16.73
N ALA A 21 -2.66 1.71 -15.53
CA ALA A 21 -1.36 2.34 -15.34
C ALA A 21 -0.23 1.49 -15.94
N LEU A 22 -0.21 0.19 -15.63
CA LEU A 22 0.76 -0.77 -16.14
C LEU A 22 0.70 -0.90 -17.66
N LEU A 23 -0.50 -0.90 -18.26
CA LEU A 23 -0.65 -0.95 -19.72
C LEU A 23 -0.15 0.33 -20.39
N LEU A 24 -0.38 1.50 -19.78
CA LEU A 24 0.13 2.76 -20.29
C LEU A 24 1.66 2.82 -20.19
N LEU A 25 2.24 2.40 -19.08
CA LEU A 25 3.70 2.27 -18.92
C LEU A 25 4.29 1.27 -19.92
N ALA A 26 3.65 0.11 -20.10
CA ALA A 26 4.07 -0.87 -21.11
C ALA A 26 4.03 -0.29 -22.53
N SER A 27 3.03 0.55 -22.84
CA SER A 27 2.96 1.21 -24.15
C SER A 27 4.14 2.15 -24.41
N ILE A 28 4.62 2.88 -23.38
CA ILE A 28 5.83 3.69 -23.46
C ILE A 28 7.04 2.79 -23.68
N ALA A 29 7.19 1.73 -22.89
CA ALA A 29 8.31 0.79 -23.01
C ALA A 29 8.39 0.14 -24.41
N PHE A 30 7.26 -0.18 -25.05
CA PHE A 30 7.25 -0.72 -26.41
C PHE A 30 7.63 0.33 -27.47
N GLU A 31 7.26 1.60 -27.29
CA GLU A 31 7.71 2.68 -28.17
C GLU A 31 9.22 2.91 -28.03
N GLU A 32 9.75 2.94 -26.80
CA GLU A 32 11.20 3.01 -26.51
C GLU A 32 11.98 1.87 -27.18
N LEU A 33 11.50 0.64 -27.06
CA LEU A 33 12.09 -0.52 -27.72
C LEU A 33 12.11 -0.35 -29.26
N SER A 34 11.03 0.19 -29.83
CA SER A 34 10.97 0.46 -31.27
C SER A 34 11.96 1.55 -31.69
N LEU A 35 12.11 2.61 -30.90
CA LEU A 35 13.06 3.69 -31.15
C LEU A 35 14.52 3.20 -31.06
N ALA A 36 14.82 2.29 -30.13
CA ALA A 36 16.13 1.64 -30.04
C ALA A 36 16.50 0.87 -31.32
N HIS A 37 15.54 0.15 -31.91
CA HIS A 37 15.75 -0.53 -33.20
C HIS A 37 15.99 0.44 -34.36
N ILE A 38 15.28 1.57 -34.39
CA ILE A 38 15.51 2.62 -35.39
C ILE A 38 16.93 3.18 -35.23
N MET A 39 17.35 3.48 -34.00
CA MET A 39 18.69 4.02 -33.74
C MET A 39 19.79 3.03 -34.17
N ASN A 40 19.61 1.74 -33.87
CA ASN A 40 20.54 0.71 -34.33
C ASN A 40 20.60 0.62 -35.87
N ALA A 41 19.44 0.61 -36.54
CA ALA A 41 19.38 0.56 -38.00
C ALA A 41 20.03 1.78 -38.67
N GLU A 42 19.91 2.97 -38.09
CA GLU A 42 20.60 4.17 -38.57
C GLU A 42 22.12 4.10 -38.34
N GLY A 43 22.58 3.44 -37.26
CA GLY A 43 23.99 3.12 -37.04
C GLY A 43 24.53 2.14 -38.08
N GLU A 44 23.81 1.04 -38.33
CA GLU A 44 24.14 0.06 -39.36
C GLU A 44 24.17 0.70 -40.76
N LYS A 45 23.30 1.67 -41.04
CA LYS A 45 23.32 2.44 -42.29
C LYS A 45 24.64 3.20 -42.50
N LEU A 46 25.19 3.82 -41.45
CA LEU A 46 26.49 4.48 -41.52
C LEU A 46 27.61 3.47 -41.74
N GLN A 47 27.60 2.37 -40.99
CA GLN A 47 28.58 1.29 -41.15
C GLN A 47 28.53 0.70 -42.56
N TYR A 48 27.34 0.50 -43.11
CA TYR A 48 27.14 -0.01 -44.47
C TYR A 48 27.67 0.97 -45.52
N ALA A 49 27.43 2.28 -45.36
CA ALA A 49 27.96 3.29 -46.27
C ALA A 49 29.51 3.32 -46.26
N LEU A 50 30.11 3.12 -45.08
CA LEU A 50 31.56 3.10 -44.87
C LEU A 50 32.24 1.75 -45.17
N GLY A 51 31.47 0.69 -45.44
CA GLY A 51 32.04 -0.64 -45.64
C GLY A 51 32.49 -1.34 -44.36
N THR A 52 31.98 -0.96 -43.20
CA THR A 52 32.39 -1.52 -41.90
C THR A 52 31.33 -2.41 -41.25
N LEU A 53 30.21 -2.69 -41.94
CA LEU A 53 29.12 -3.48 -41.37
C LEU A 53 29.41 -4.99 -41.39
N PHE A 54 30.09 -5.46 -42.45
CA PHE A 54 30.51 -6.84 -42.60
C PHE A 54 32.01 -6.92 -42.85
N ASP A 55 32.61 -8.06 -42.47
CA ASP A 55 34.00 -8.35 -42.81
C ASP A 55 34.19 -8.35 -44.34
N ASP A 56 35.31 -7.77 -44.79
CA ASP A 56 35.68 -7.65 -46.21
C ASP A 56 34.69 -6.85 -47.09
N GLN A 57 33.81 -6.03 -46.50
CA GLN A 57 32.94 -5.14 -47.26
C GLN A 57 33.70 -3.90 -47.76
N GLU A 58 33.63 -3.60 -49.06
CA GLU A 58 34.12 -2.32 -49.57
C GLU A 58 33.12 -1.18 -49.29
N PRO A 59 33.58 0.06 -49.09
CA PRO A 59 32.70 1.22 -48.95
C PRO A 59 31.75 1.34 -50.15
N ILE A 60 30.44 1.30 -49.88
CA ILE A 60 29.41 1.48 -50.92
C ILE A 60 29.43 2.91 -51.45
N VAL A 61 29.70 3.88 -50.58
CA VAL A 61 29.74 5.30 -50.90
C VAL A 61 31.21 5.75 -50.94
N THR A 62 31.69 6.08 -52.13
CA THR A 62 33.11 6.39 -52.37
C THR A 62 33.38 7.89 -52.52
N ASP A 63 32.35 8.70 -52.72
CA ASP A 63 32.44 10.15 -52.83
C ASP A 63 32.01 10.87 -51.55
N LEU A 64 32.63 12.01 -51.26
CA LEU A 64 32.37 12.79 -50.06
C LEU A 64 30.92 13.32 -50.01
N GLU A 65 30.33 13.63 -51.15
CA GLU A 65 28.98 14.21 -51.22
C GLU A 65 27.92 13.18 -50.83
N GLY A 66 28.05 11.95 -51.32
CA GLY A 66 27.24 10.81 -50.92
C GLY A 66 27.35 10.53 -49.41
N LEU A 67 28.56 10.58 -48.85
CA LEU A 67 28.76 10.33 -47.42
C LEU A 67 28.11 11.42 -46.56
N LEU A 68 28.24 12.68 -46.96
CA LEU A 68 27.56 13.80 -46.31
C LEU A 68 26.03 13.70 -46.45
N ALA A 69 25.53 13.19 -47.57
CA ALA A 69 24.10 12.96 -47.78
C ALA A 69 23.56 11.89 -46.83
N VAL A 70 24.25 10.75 -46.68
CA VAL A 70 23.89 9.69 -45.72
C VAL A 70 23.92 10.23 -44.29
N ASN A 71 25.00 10.93 -43.91
CA ASN A 71 25.13 11.49 -42.56
C ASN A 71 23.99 12.48 -42.23
N ARG A 72 23.66 13.38 -43.17
CA ARG A 72 22.52 14.31 -43.00
C ARG A 72 21.18 13.57 -42.91
N SER A 73 21.03 12.44 -43.59
CA SER A 73 19.82 11.62 -43.48
C SER A 73 19.70 11.00 -42.09
N VAL A 74 20.78 10.40 -41.58
CA VAL A 74 20.85 9.81 -40.24
C VAL A 74 20.59 10.86 -39.18
N GLU A 75 21.23 12.03 -39.28
CA GLU A 75 21.02 13.17 -38.38
C GLU A 75 19.55 13.59 -38.34
N ARG A 76 18.86 13.65 -39.49
CA ARG A 76 17.42 13.99 -39.54
C ARG A 76 16.56 12.94 -38.86
N THR A 77 16.86 11.65 -39.03
CA THR A 77 16.15 10.58 -38.34
C THR A 77 16.37 10.68 -36.83
N LEU A 78 17.61 10.83 -36.36
CA LEU A 78 17.92 10.95 -34.93
C LEU A 78 17.27 12.19 -34.30
N ARG A 79 17.24 13.33 -34.99
CA ARG A 79 16.47 14.51 -34.55
C ARG A 79 14.97 14.23 -34.41
N THR A 80 14.43 13.30 -35.18
CA THR A 80 13.02 12.88 -35.09
C THR A 80 12.81 11.91 -33.94
N VAL A 81 13.75 11.00 -33.69
CA VAL A 81 13.76 10.13 -32.49
C VAL A 81 13.77 10.98 -31.22
N ILE A 82 14.66 11.96 -31.09
CA ILE A 82 14.70 12.86 -29.93
C ILE A 82 13.37 13.60 -29.71
N LYS A 83 12.66 13.96 -30.79
CA LYS A 83 11.31 14.56 -30.66
C LYS A 83 10.28 13.59 -30.13
N LYS A 84 10.42 12.30 -30.44
CA LYS A 84 9.56 11.25 -29.90
C LYS A 84 9.86 10.96 -28.44
N GLU A 85 11.13 10.91 -28.05
CA GLU A 85 11.56 10.82 -26.64
C GLU A 85 10.91 11.91 -25.78
N MET A 86 10.92 13.17 -26.24
CA MET A 86 10.25 14.27 -25.53
C MET A 86 8.74 14.06 -25.38
N LEU A 87 8.06 13.49 -26.39
CA LEU A 87 6.62 13.18 -26.31
C LEU A 87 6.34 12.01 -25.38
N LEU A 88 7.21 11.00 -25.35
CA LEU A 88 7.11 9.86 -24.44
C LEU A 88 7.34 10.29 -23.00
N GLN A 89 8.26 11.23 -22.77
CA GLN A 89 8.45 11.86 -21.47
C GLN A 89 7.17 12.56 -20.99
N PHE A 90 6.55 13.41 -21.81
CA PHE A 90 5.29 14.06 -21.42
C PHE A 90 4.19 13.04 -21.11
N LYS A 91 4.09 11.96 -21.88
CA LYS A 91 3.13 10.89 -21.61
C LYS A 91 3.41 10.19 -20.27
N LEU A 92 4.68 10.00 -19.91
CA LEU A 92 5.06 9.44 -18.61
C LEU A 92 4.68 10.39 -17.47
N GLU A 93 5.00 11.68 -17.62
CA GLU A 93 4.63 12.73 -16.65
C GLU A 93 3.12 12.78 -16.45
N ASP A 94 2.32 12.76 -17.53
CA ASP A 94 0.86 12.72 -17.47
C ASP A 94 0.34 11.47 -16.73
N ILE A 95 0.99 10.30 -16.89
CA ILE A 95 0.60 9.08 -16.17
C ILE A 95 0.92 9.21 -14.68
N ILE A 96 2.08 9.75 -14.33
CA ILE A 96 2.46 9.98 -12.93
C ILE A 96 1.48 10.96 -12.27
N ASP A 97 1.17 12.06 -12.94
CA ASP A 97 0.29 13.11 -12.42
C ASP A 97 -1.20 12.69 -12.39
N SER A 98 -1.57 11.60 -13.07
CA SER A 98 -2.95 11.11 -13.11
C SER A 98 -3.43 10.43 -11.82
N GLY A 99 -2.52 10.13 -10.89
CA GLY A 99 -2.82 9.37 -9.66
C GLY A 99 -3.26 7.92 -9.93
N LEU A 100 -2.92 7.37 -11.09
CA LEU A 100 -3.13 5.96 -11.43
C LEU A 100 -2.11 5.03 -10.77
N LEU A 101 -0.96 5.57 -10.37
CA LEU A 101 0.11 4.85 -9.68
C LEU A 101 0.06 5.06 -8.16
N ASP A 102 -0.90 5.87 -7.69
CA ASP A 102 -1.11 6.05 -6.26
C ASP A 102 -1.62 4.73 -5.69
N VAL A 103 -0.83 4.15 -4.79
CA VAL A 103 -1.31 3.05 -3.94
C VAL A 103 -2.39 3.69 -3.07
N GLU A 104 -3.65 3.37 -3.37
CA GLU A 104 -4.74 3.74 -2.50
C GLU A 104 -4.39 3.18 -1.11
N PRO A 105 -4.29 4.02 -0.06
CA PRO A 105 -4.00 3.53 1.27
C PRO A 105 -5.01 2.43 1.59
N PRO A 106 -4.60 1.35 2.28
CA PRO A 106 -5.56 0.30 2.65
C PRO A 106 -6.78 0.99 3.27
N GLU A 107 -7.98 0.64 2.81
CA GLU A 107 -9.20 1.13 3.44
C GLU A 107 -9.10 0.77 4.92
N VAL A 108 -8.84 1.76 5.77
CA VAL A 108 -8.77 1.56 7.21
C VAL A 108 -10.17 1.17 7.64
N ALA A 109 -10.36 -0.14 7.85
CA ALA A 109 -11.66 -0.78 8.05
C ALA A 109 -12.27 -0.54 9.45
N CYS A 110 -11.73 0.42 10.21
CA CYS A 110 -12.09 0.61 11.60
C CYS A 110 -12.85 1.92 11.77
N ALA A 111 -13.94 1.86 12.54
CA ALA A 111 -14.72 3.02 12.91
C ALA A 111 -13.97 3.93 13.91
N CYS A 112 -13.03 3.37 14.67
CA CYS A 112 -12.30 4.04 15.74
C CYS A 112 -10.99 3.29 16.07
N GLN A 113 -10.07 4.02 16.69
CA GLN A 113 -8.90 3.52 17.40
C GLN A 113 -9.14 3.61 18.90
N ILE A 114 -8.66 2.62 19.65
CA ILE A 114 -8.70 2.62 21.11
C ILE A 114 -7.27 2.44 21.64
N ASN A 115 -6.82 3.39 22.45
CA ASN A 115 -5.52 3.34 23.13
C ASN A 115 -5.74 3.14 24.62
N ILE A 116 -5.01 2.21 25.22
CA ILE A 116 -4.92 2.08 26.68
C ILE A 116 -3.53 2.52 27.10
N GLU A 117 -3.44 3.30 28.18
CA GLU A 117 -2.14 3.79 28.65
C GLU A 117 -1.22 2.60 29.03
N PRO A 118 0.06 2.61 28.60
CA PRO A 118 1.01 1.55 28.94
C PRO A 118 1.26 1.49 30.45
N ASP A 119 1.75 0.34 30.92
CA ASP A 119 1.98 0.02 32.34
C ASP A 119 0.73 0.08 33.22
N SER A 120 -0.46 0.10 32.62
CA SER A 120 -1.73 0.03 33.32
C SER A 120 -1.91 -1.33 33.98
N SER A 121 -2.08 -1.36 35.30
CA SER A 121 -2.29 -2.60 36.04
C SER A 121 -3.59 -2.60 36.81
N PHE A 122 -4.25 -3.76 36.84
CA PHE A 122 -5.45 -3.97 37.64
C PHE A 122 -5.44 -5.34 38.29
N SER A 123 -6.03 -5.41 39.48
CA SER A 123 -6.08 -6.63 40.28
C SER A 123 -7.50 -7.20 40.32
N PHE A 124 -7.59 -8.51 40.24
CA PHE A 124 -8.83 -9.28 40.42
C PHE A 124 -8.62 -10.33 41.52
N ASP A 125 -9.71 -10.99 41.94
CA ASP A 125 -9.63 -12.06 42.94
C ASP A 125 -8.87 -13.27 42.35
N GLY A 126 -7.56 -13.32 42.59
CA GLY A 126 -6.66 -14.37 42.10
C GLY A 126 -5.41 -13.90 41.36
N GLY A 127 -5.28 -12.62 41.02
CA GLY A 127 -4.08 -12.13 40.31
C GLY A 127 -4.11 -10.65 39.91
N THR A 128 -3.08 -10.23 39.19
CA THR A 128 -2.94 -8.89 38.60
C THR A 128 -2.64 -9.03 37.11
N ILE A 129 -3.20 -8.14 36.30
CA ILE A 129 -2.84 -8.00 34.88
C ILE A 129 -2.18 -6.65 34.71
N THR A 130 -1.04 -6.64 34.03
CA THR A 130 -0.30 -5.44 33.64
C THR A 130 -0.29 -5.37 32.13
N ILE A 131 -0.89 -4.33 31.57
CA ILE A 131 -0.85 -4.03 30.13
C ILE A 131 0.50 -3.37 29.86
N VAL A 132 1.30 -3.98 29.00
CA VAL A 132 2.58 -3.41 28.56
C VAL A 132 2.30 -2.36 27.50
N GLU A 133 1.49 -2.73 26.50
CA GLU A 133 0.99 -1.84 25.45
C GLU A 133 -0.31 -2.40 24.86
N ALA A 134 -1.23 -1.50 24.49
CA ALA A 134 -2.46 -1.89 23.81
C ALA A 134 -2.97 -0.76 22.91
N THR A 135 -2.91 -1.02 21.60
CA THR A 135 -3.49 -0.18 20.55
C THR A 135 -4.42 -1.04 19.70
N PHE A 136 -5.72 -0.77 19.75
CA PHE A 136 -6.70 -1.49 18.94
C PHE A 136 -7.10 -0.66 17.73
N CYS A 137 -6.81 -1.22 16.57
CA CYS A 137 -6.99 -0.66 15.24
C CYS A 137 -6.52 0.79 15.08
N ASN A 138 -5.23 0.95 14.84
CA ASN A 138 -4.61 2.22 14.50
C ASN A 138 -5.29 2.86 13.28
N CYS A 139 -5.77 4.10 13.40
CA CYS A 139 -6.51 4.77 12.33
C CYS A 139 -5.66 5.10 11.09
N GLU A 140 -4.33 5.03 11.17
CA GLU A 140 -3.41 5.29 10.05
C GLU A 140 -2.97 3.99 9.36
N THR A 141 -2.64 2.96 10.14
CA THR A 141 -2.06 1.71 9.62
C THR A 141 -3.05 0.55 9.53
N GLY A 142 -4.15 0.59 10.28
CA GLY A 142 -5.10 -0.50 10.45
C GLY A 142 -4.60 -1.64 11.35
N GLU A 143 -3.39 -1.53 11.92
CA GLU A 143 -2.77 -2.56 12.75
C GLU A 143 -3.28 -2.50 14.20
N SER A 144 -3.22 -3.62 14.91
CA SER A 144 -3.52 -3.71 16.34
C SER A 144 -2.38 -4.40 17.07
N GLU A 145 -2.12 -3.95 18.28
CA GLU A 145 -1.06 -4.41 19.16
C GLU A 145 -1.62 -4.60 20.56
N PHE A 146 -1.30 -5.72 21.19
CA PHE A 146 -1.69 -6.00 22.57
C PHE A 146 -0.65 -6.92 23.20
N GLU A 147 -0.01 -6.42 24.25
CA GLU A 147 0.89 -7.17 25.10
C GLU A 147 0.50 -6.97 26.57
N ALA A 148 0.31 -8.07 27.30
CA ALA A 148 -0.03 -8.03 28.71
C ALA A 148 0.65 -9.16 29.50
N THR A 149 1.03 -8.84 30.73
CA THR A 149 1.58 -9.79 31.70
C THR A 149 0.55 -10.08 32.78
N PHE A 150 0.33 -11.37 33.03
CA PHE A 150 -0.58 -11.91 34.03
C PHE A 150 0.25 -12.43 35.19
N THR A 151 0.03 -11.90 36.39
CA THR A 151 0.68 -12.37 37.63
C THR A 151 -0.36 -13.08 38.51
N VAL A 152 -0.21 -14.38 38.69
CA VAL A 152 -1.08 -15.22 39.53
C VAL A 152 -0.20 -15.96 40.54
N SER A 153 -0.44 -15.75 41.84
CA SER A 153 0.28 -16.47 42.92
C SER A 153 1.82 -16.46 42.76
N GLU A 154 2.41 -15.28 42.47
CA GLU A 154 3.86 -15.08 42.25
C GLU A 154 4.44 -15.70 40.96
N SER A 155 3.60 -16.28 40.10
CA SER A 155 4.00 -16.73 38.76
C SER A 155 3.55 -15.73 37.70
N GLU A 156 4.39 -15.48 36.71
CA GLU A 156 4.10 -14.61 35.57
C GLU A 156 3.82 -15.44 34.31
N THR A 157 2.83 -14.99 33.55
CA THR A 157 2.41 -15.55 32.27
C THR A 157 2.23 -14.38 31.31
N THR A 158 2.74 -14.48 30.09
CA THR A 158 2.56 -13.43 29.07
C THR A 158 1.46 -13.82 28.12
N ALA A 159 0.57 -12.88 27.79
CA ALA A 159 -0.39 -13.06 26.70
C ALA A 159 -0.07 -12.09 25.56
N THR A 160 -0.05 -12.63 24.35
CA THR A 160 0.25 -11.87 23.12
C THR A 160 -0.92 -11.95 22.15
N LEU A 161 -1.13 -10.90 21.39
CA LEU A 161 -2.21 -10.84 20.41
C LEU A 161 -2.05 -11.88 19.30
N VAL A 162 -3.11 -12.63 19.00
CA VAL A 162 -3.17 -13.45 17.77
C VAL A 162 -3.47 -12.53 16.59
N PRO A 163 -2.58 -12.41 15.58
CA PRO A 163 -2.77 -11.50 14.46
C PRO A 163 -4.07 -11.80 13.68
N GLY A 164 -4.80 -10.75 13.30
CA GLY A 164 -6.01 -10.85 12.48
C GLY A 164 -7.29 -11.24 13.23
N THR A 165 -7.28 -11.29 14.57
CA THR A 165 -8.45 -11.66 15.38
C THR A 165 -9.19 -10.46 15.96
N VAL A 166 -8.63 -9.25 15.86
CA VAL A 166 -9.20 -8.04 16.45
C VAL A 166 -10.42 -7.57 15.67
N GLN A 167 -11.53 -7.39 16.39
CA GLN A 167 -12.74 -6.75 15.91
C GLN A 167 -13.06 -5.56 16.83
N VAL A 168 -13.11 -4.36 16.26
CA VAL A 168 -13.43 -3.13 16.99
C VAL A 168 -14.79 -2.62 16.54
N ASN A 169 -15.72 -2.46 17.48
CA ASN A 169 -17.03 -1.88 17.24
C ASN A 169 -17.22 -0.63 18.11
N CYS A 170 -17.32 0.53 17.45
CA CYS A 170 -17.63 1.82 18.07
C CYS A 170 -18.98 2.39 17.62
N GLU A 171 -19.91 1.56 17.15
CA GLU A 171 -21.27 2.01 16.84
C GLU A 171 -21.98 2.52 18.11
N THR A 172 -22.95 3.43 17.94
CA THR A 172 -23.60 4.16 19.03
C THR A 172 -23.98 3.27 20.22
N GLY A 173 -23.26 3.40 21.33
CA GLY A 173 -23.38 2.51 22.48
C GLY A 173 -22.07 2.45 23.28
N LEU A 174 -21.81 1.32 23.94
CA LEU A 174 -20.55 1.02 24.61
C LEU A 174 -19.58 0.41 23.58
N PRO A 175 -18.41 1.00 23.32
CA PRO A 175 -17.42 0.42 22.42
C PRO A 175 -17.00 -0.98 22.87
N VAL A 176 -16.87 -1.90 21.91
CA VAL A 176 -16.51 -3.30 22.16
C VAL A 176 -15.32 -3.70 21.31
N VAL A 177 -14.31 -4.29 21.95
CA VAL A 177 -13.16 -4.91 21.28
C VAL A 177 -13.16 -6.41 21.58
N SER A 178 -13.14 -7.24 20.55
CA SER A 178 -13.03 -8.69 20.67
C SER A 178 -11.78 -9.18 19.95
N PHE A 179 -10.99 -10.02 20.61
CA PHE A 179 -9.71 -10.51 20.07
C PHE A 179 -9.32 -11.84 20.72
N GLU A 180 -8.36 -12.55 20.12
CA GLU A 180 -7.76 -13.73 20.72
C GLU A 180 -6.34 -13.42 21.18
N VAL A 181 -5.97 -13.95 22.35
CA VAL A 181 -4.59 -13.91 22.84
C VAL A 181 -4.04 -15.32 22.96
N ASP A 182 -2.79 -15.52 22.57
CA ASP A 182 -2.05 -16.72 22.89
C ASP A 182 -1.32 -16.52 24.22
N VAL A 183 -1.44 -17.51 25.08
CA VAL A 183 -0.93 -17.48 26.45
C VAL A 183 0.21 -18.47 26.55
N GLU A 184 1.42 -17.95 26.77
CA GLU A 184 2.63 -18.77 26.89
C GLU A 184 3.17 -18.75 28.33
N GLY A 185 3.43 -19.95 28.87
CA GLY A 185 4.07 -20.15 30.16
C GLY A 185 3.17 -19.90 31.39
N GLY A 186 3.57 -20.45 32.55
CA GLY A 186 2.97 -20.18 33.86
C GLY A 186 1.76 -21.05 34.26
N VAL A 187 0.75 -20.45 34.89
CA VAL A 187 -0.32 -21.17 35.65
C VAL A 187 -1.55 -21.48 34.80
N LEU A 188 -1.74 -20.74 33.70
CA LEU A 188 -2.87 -20.93 32.79
C LEU A 188 -2.55 -21.99 31.73
N PRO A 189 -3.54 -22.79 31.27
CA PRO A 189 -3.36 -23.67 30.12
C PRO A 189 -2.91 -22.87 28.89
N GLU A 190 -1.93 -23.37 28.15
CA GLU A 190 -1.49 -22.78 26.89
C GLU A 190 -2.59 -22.87 25.82
N GLY A 191 -2.72 -21.83 25.02
CA GLY A 191 -3.64 -21.78 23.88
C GLY A 191 -4.39 -20.46 23.75
N PRO A 192 -5.22 -20.33 22.69
CA PRO A 192 -5.93 -19.10 22.39
C PRO A 192 -7.11 -18.89 23.35
N TYR A 193 -7.18 -17.70 23.93
CA TYR A 193 -8.31 -17.24 24.73
C TYR A 193 -9.00 -16.07 24.03
N THR A 194 -10.31 -16.20 23.81
CA THR A 194 -11.12 -15.08 23.33
C THR A 194 -11.36 -14.11 24.49
N LEU A 195 -10.93 -12.87 24.30
CA LEU A 195 -11.17 -11.76 25.21
C LEU A 195 -12.13 -10.77 24.56
N THR A 196 -13.04 -10.22 25.36
CA THR A 196 -13.88 -9.10 24.96
C THR A 196 -13.77 -8.00 26.00
N ILE A 197 -13.48 -6.79 25.55
CA ILE A 197 -13.42 -5.59 26.36
C ILE A 197 -14.59 -4.70 25.99
N ILE A 198 -15.38 -4.30 26.99
CA ILE A 198 -16.49 -3.37 26.84
C ILE A 198 -16.13 -2.07 27.53
N PHE A 199 -16.03 -0.97 26.80
CA PHE A 199 -15.63 0.35 27.30
C PHE A 199 -16.85 1.19 27.64
N ASN A 200 -16.83 1.83 28.82
CA ASN A 200 -17.84 2.77 29.26
C ASN A 200 -17.23 4.16 29.46
N GLU A 201 -17.44 5.04 28.49
CA GLU A 201 -16.97 6.43 28.53
C GLU A 201 -17.66 7.27 29.61
N GLU A 202 -18.88 6.93 30.03
CA GLU A 202 -19.59 7.69 31.06
C GLU A 202 -19.00 7.47 32.45
N THR A 203 -18.52 6.26 32.71
CA THR A 203 -17.96 5.87 34.02
C THR A 203 -16.43 5.83 34.02
N GLY A 204 -15.78 5.82 32.85
CA GLY A 204 -14.33 5.60 32.74
C GLY A 204 -13.93 4.17 33.13
N GLU A 205 -14.86 3.22 32.99
CA GLU A 205 -14.64 1.82 33.34
C GLU A 205 -14.67 0.96 32.09
N PHE A 206 -13.94 -0.16 32.11
CA PHE A 206 -14.12 -1.20 31.11
C PHE A 206 -14.23 -2.57 31.75
N THR A 207 -14.91 -3.48 31.07
CA THR A 207 -15.18 -4.82 31.59
C THR A 207 -14.50 -5.87 30.72
N PHE A 208 -13.69 -6.73 31.35
CA PHE A 208 -13.18 -7.94 30.69
C PHE A 208 -14.21 -9.05 30.75
N VAL A 209 -14.47 -9.66 29.59
CA VAL A 209 -15.30 -10.83 29.45
C VAL A 209 -14.49 -11.93 28.79
N SER A 210 -14.39 -13.07 29.46
CA SER A 210 -13.83 -14.30 28.91
C SER A 210 -14.82 -15.46 29.08
N PRO A 211 -14.86 -16.42 28.13
CA PRO A 211 -15.77 -17.56 28.25
C PRO A 211 -15.52 -18.37 29.53
N GLY A 212 -16.57 -18.53 30.35
CA GLY A 212 -16.52 -19.36 31.56
C GLY A 212 -16.10 -18.63 32.84
N PHE A 213 -15.87 -17.32 32.79
CA PHE A 213 -15.60 -16.47 33.96
C PHE A 213 -16.66 -15.37 34.10
N ASP A 214 -16.90 -14.92 35.33
CA ASP A 214 -17.75 -13.77 35.58
C ASP A 214 -17.08 -12.49 35.04
N PRO A 215 -17.83 -11.54 34.46
CA PRO A 215 -17.27 -10.28 33.95
C PRO A 215 -16.50 -9.53 35.03
N ILE A 216 -15.28 -9.09 34.70
CA ILE A 216 -14.39 -8.40 35.62
C ILE A 216 -14.42 -6.90 35.31
N PRO A 217 -15.06 -6.06 36.15
CA PRO A 217 -15.00 -4.61 35.98
C PRO A 217 -13.62 -4.10 36.37
N VAL A 218 -13.09 -3.20 35.56
CA VAL A 218 -11.79 -2.56 35.76
C VAL A 218 -11.97 -1.04 35.78
N THR A 219 -11.35 -0.41 36.76
CA THR A 219 -11.51 1.02 37.06
C THR A 219 -10.14 1.64 37.32
N GLY A 220 -9.95 2.92 36.96
CA GLY A 220 -8.72 3.65 37.26
C GLY A 220 -7.60 3.46 36.24
N ILE A 221 -7.93 3.04 35.02
CA ILE A 221 -7.04 3.00 33.87
C ILE A 221 -7.51 4.04 32.87
N ASP A 222 -6.60 4.88 32.41
CA ASP A 222 -6.87 5.87 31.39
C ASP A 222 -6.85 5.22 30.00
N PHE A 223 -7.86 5.53 29.20
CA PHE A 223 -7.98 5.09 27.81
C PHE A 223 -8.52 6.23 26.95
N GLU A 224 -8.22 6.17 25.67
CA GLU A 224 -8.67 7.14 24.68
C GLU A 224 -9.35 6.43 23.51
N ILE A 225 -10.50 6.95 23.08
CA ILE A 225 -11.23 6.47 21.91
C ILE A 225 -11.20 7.57 20.85
N ILE A 226 -10.58 7.25 19.71
CA ILE A 226 -10.33 8.19 18.62
C ILE A 226 -11.19 7.73 17.43
N PRO A 227 -12.18 8.51 16.98
CA PRO A 227 -12.95 8.15 15.79
C PRO A 227 -12.04 8.19 14.55
N CYS A 228 -11.99 7.11 13.78
CA CYS A 228 -11.27 7.10 12.53
C CYS A 228 -12.12 7.84 11.50
N LEU A 229 -11.69 9.04 11.13
CA LEU A 229 -12.34 9.77 10.05
C LEU A 229 -12.15 8.98 8.75
N PRO A 230 -13.20 8.76 7.93
CA PRO A 230 -13.04 8.15 6.63
C PRO A 230 -12.10 9.07 5.85
N ASN A 231 -10.86 8.60 5.61
CA ASN A 231 -9.75 9.32 4.97
C ASN A 231 -10.22 10.62 4.33
N GLY A 232 -10.25 11.68 5.14
CA GLY A 232 -10.52 13.00 4.65
C GLY A 232 -9.33 13.34 3.79
N ASN A 233 -9.47 13.21 2.48
CA ASN A 233 -8.56 13.79 1.51
C ASN A 233 -8.35 15.26 1.92
N GLY A 234 -7.28 15.50 2.66
CA GLY A 234 -6.78 16.81 3.06
C GLY A 234 -6.17 17.49 1.84
N ASN A 235 -6.93 17.61 0.75
CA ASN A 235 -6.66 18.62 -0.25
C ASN A 235 -7.09 19.95 0.36
N GLY A 236 -6.15 20.55 1.11
CA GLY A 236 -6.19 21.95 1.48
C GLY A 236 -6.32 22.79 0.21
N ALA A 237 -7.55 23.23 -0.06
CA ALA A 237 -7.80 24.43 -0.83
C ALA A 237 -7.33 25.61 0.04
N GLY A 238 -6.19 26.20 -0.35
CA GLY A 238 -5.62 27.41 0.22
C GLY A 238 -4.66 28.06 -0.77
#